data_AF-A0A1R4IKI7-F1
#
_entry.id   AF-A0A1R4IKI7-F1
#
_cell.length_a   1.000
_cell.length_b   1.000
_cell.length_c   1.000
_cell.angle_alpha   90.00
_cell.angle_beta   90.00
_cell.angle_gamma   90.00
#
_symmetry.space_group_name_H-M   'P 1'
#
loop_
_entity.id
_entity.type
_entity.pdbx_description
1 polymer ?
#
loop_
_entity_poly.entity_id
_entity_poly.type
_entity_poly.pdbx_seq_one_letter_code
_entity_poly.pdbx_strand_id
1 'polypeptide(L)'
;MSRDAWWVARAWLASRGLLLGVALLVMITQHRSGHDLLSAWDVAHFEAIATQGYANPIDRAFFPGLPLLLRAAHTVGIPMGLAGVGIAGICSALAAWALLRLGGPVAASLWLFAPTTVFTTVAYTEAPFCAAAFWAWERARSRHWGQAALLTAVACSFRVSGLFLIGALGLYALLQRGTPATRRLLHATLVALAALVLFAYVAWLHHLTGSWNAWFEAQQSGWNRGFTKPWEALQHTLDAARPSKWPDRPAVATVFGAEVVSMAVGTSLSVVLLVRRRWAQAGWVGVQVFAFATSWWFMSVNRAVLLWFPLWLLAGELARFGWGPARPAHQGKQVAARTAVAVFGVASAGVMVWWAWQFFTGAWAS
;
A
#
# COMPACT_ATOMS: atom_id res chain seq x y z
N MET A 1 -20.57 19.09 5.24
CA MET A 1 -19.21 18.48 5.38
C MET A 1 -18.37 19.34 6.32
N SER A 2 -17.56 18.75 7.20
CA SER A 2 -16.68 19.50 8.11
C SER A 2 -15.54 20.21 7.36
N ARG A 3 -14.93 21.24 7.98
CA ARG A 3 -13.75 21.95 7.45
C ARG A 3 -12.60 20.99 7.09
N ASP A 4 -12.37 19.98 7.93
CA ASP A 4 -11.34 18.98 7.73
C ASP A 4 -11.63 18.07 6.52
N ALA A 5 -12.90 17.75 6.26
CA ALA A 5 -13.29 16.96 5.09
C ALA A 5 -13.02 17.74 3.79
N TRP A 6 -13.32 19.05 3.77
CA TRP A 6 -12.99 19.92 2.64
C TRP A 6 -11.47 20.06 2.44
N TRP A 7 -10.70 20.14 3.52
CA TRP A 7 -9.24 20.15 3.46
C TRP A 7 -8.70 18.90 2.76
N VAL A 8 -9.14 17.71 3.20
CA VAL A 8 -8.68 16.44 2.61
C VAL A 8 -9.16 16.28 1.17
N ALA A 9 -10.37 16.73 0.85
CA ALA A 9 -10.86 16.73 -0.54
C ALA A 9 -9.99 17.60 -1.46
N ARG A 10 -9.57 18.78 -1.00
CA ARG A 10 -8.64 19.64 -1.75
C ARG A 10 -7.26 19.00 -1.91
N ALA A 11 -6.73 18.37 -0.85
CA ALA A 11 -5.47 17.63 -0.92
C ALA A 11 -5.55 16.46 -1.92
N TRP A 12 -6.69 15.77 -1.96
CA TRP A 12 -6.96 14.71 -2.94
C TRP A 12 -6.96 15.30 -4.35
N LEU A 13 -7.77 16.34 -4.63
CA LEU A 13 -7.79 16.97 -5.95
C LEU A 13 -6.40 17.46 -6.40
N ALA A 14 -5.65 18.11 -5.49
CA ALA A 14 -4.32 18.65 -5.79
C ALA A 14 -3.30 17.55 -6.17
N SER A 15 -3.24 16.47 -5.40
CA SER A 15 -2.34 15.35 -5.69
C SER A 15 -2.70 14.62 -6.99
N ARG A 16 -4.00 14.49 -7.32
CA ARG A 16 -4.45 13.85 -8.57
C ARG A 16 -4.17 14.76 -9.76
N GLY A 17 -4.42 16.07 -9.62
CA GLY A 17 -4.06 17.07 -10.62
C GLY A 17 -2.56 17.09 -10.91
N LEU A 18 -1.72 16.98 -9.88
CA LEU A 18 -0.27 16.92 -10.04
C LEU A 18 0.18 15.66 -10.80
N LEU A 19 -0.34 14.49 -10.44
CA LEU A 19 -0.03 13.23 -11.13
C LEU A 19 -0.54 13.22 -12.58
N LEU A 20 -1.74 13.77 -12.83
CA LEU A 20 -2.27 13.96 -14.18
C LEU A 20 -1.39 14.91 -14.99
N GLY A 21 -0.94 16.01 -14.40
CA GLY A 21 -0.01 16.94 -15.05
C GLY A 21 1.29 16.26 -15.48
N VAL A 22 1.86 15.41 -14.63
CA VAL A 22 3.04 14.60 -14.97
C VAL A 22 2.74 13.61 -16.10
N ALA A 23 1.61 12.92 -16.05
CA ALA A 23 1.19 12.00 -17.11
C ALA A 23 1.06 12.72 -18.47
N LEU A 24 0.38 13.87 -18.50
CA LEU A 24 0.22 14.68 -19.71
C LEU A 24 1.57 15.19 -20.23
N LEU A 25 2.46 15.62 -19.34
CA LEU A 25 3.80 16.05 -19.72
C LEU A 25 4.59 14.89 -20.36
N VAL A 26 4.52 13.69 -19.80
CA VAL A 26 5.15 12.49 -20.39
C VAL A 26 4.54 12.15 -21.75
N MET A 27 3.21 12.20 -21.89
CA MET A 27 2.55 11.96 -23.17
C MET A 27 3.05 12.92 -24.26
N ILE A 28 3.19 14.21 -23.93
CA ILE A 28 3.66 15.24 -24.87
C ILE A 28 5.15 15.08 -25.19
N THR A 29 5.99 14.90 -24.16
CA THR A 29 7.46 14.94 -24.32
C THR A 29 8.07 13.62 -24.77
N GLN A 30 7.43 12.49 -24.48
CA GLN A 30 7.89 11.15 -24.84
C GLN A 30 7.06 10.51 -25.96
N HIS A 31 6.09 11.25 -26.52
CA HIS A 31 5.18 10.78 -27.58
C HIS A 31 4.48 9.44 -27.24
N ARG A 32 4.12 9.25 -25.97
CA ARG A 32 3.42 8.05 -25.49
C ARG A 32 1.91 8.25 -25.52
N SER A 33 1.17 7.20 -25.88
CA SER A 33 -0.28 7.26 -25.83
C SER A 33 -0.80 7.15 -24.39
N GLY A 34 -2.02 7.65 -24.13
CA GLY A 34 -2.66 7.46 -22.83
C GLY A 34 -2.87 5.99 -22.50
N HIS A 35 -3.12 5.15 -23.50
CA HIS A 35 -3.22 3.70 -23.34
C HIS A 35 -1.90 3.10 -22.84
N ASP A 36 -0.75 3.52 -23.39
CA ASP A 36 0.57 2.99 -22.98
C ASP A 36 0.88 3.33 -21.52
N LEU A 37 0.49 4.52 -21.06
CA LEU A 37 0.68 4.94 -19.67
C LEU A 37 -0.23 4.15 -18.71
N LEU A 38 -1.47 3.91 -19.11
CA LEU A 38 -2.46 3.26 -18.27
C LEU A 38 -2.32 1.75 -18.23
N SER A 39 -1.70 1.13 -19.24
CA SER A 39 -1.53 -0.33 -19.36
C SER A 39 -0.12 -0.81 -18.98
N ALA A 40 0.71 0.07 -18.43
CA ALA A 40 2.10 -0.24 -18.09
C ALA A 40 2.23 -1.15 -16.86
N TRP A 41 3.34 -1.90 -16.80
CA TRP A 41 3.76 -2.68 -15.63
C TRP A 41 2.74 -3.74 -15.20
N ASP A 42 2.41 -3.82 -13.90
CA ASP A 42 1.49 -4.81 -13.36
C ASP A 42 0.06 -4.64 -13.91
N VAL A 43 -0.28 -3.49 -14.50
CA VAL A 43 -1.60 -3.30 -15.12
C VAL A 43 -1.83 -4.31 -16.23
N ALA A 44 -0.81 -4.59 -17.05
CA ALA A 44 -0.91 -5.58 -18.11
C ALA A 44 -1.30 -6.97 -17.60
N HIS A 45 -0.77 -7.38 -16.44
CA HIS A 45 -1.15 -8.64 -15.78
C HIS A 45 -2.62 -8.61 -15.32
N PHE A 46 -3.08 -7.50 -14.71
CA PHE A 46 -4.48 -7.40 -14.28
C PHE A 46 -5.46 -7.42 -15.45
N GLU A 47 -5.14 -6.76 -16.57
CA GLU A 47 -5.95 -6.78 -17.79
C GLU A 47 -5.93 -8.15 -18.49
N ALA A 48 -4.77 -8.81 -18.54
CA ALA A 48 -4.65 -10.18 -19.04
C ALA A 48 -5.52 -11.15 -18.24
N ILE A 49 -5.48 -11.09 -16.90
CA ILE A 49 -6.35 -11.92 -16.05
C ILE A 49 -7.83 -11.56 -16.27
N ALA A 50 -8.14 -10.27 -16.38
CA ALA A 50 -9.51 -9.82 -16.60
C ALA A 50 -10.09 -10.32 -17.92
N THR A 51 -9.27 -10.48 -18.97
CA THR A 51 -9.73 -10.94 -20.30
C THR A 51 -9.59 -12.46 -20.49
N GLN A 52 -8.47 -13.05 -20.09
CA GLN A 52 -8.06 -14.42 -20.40
C GLN A 52 -8.08 -15.35 -19.18
N GLY A 53 -8.25 -14.81 -17.97
CA GLY A 53 -8.07 -15.56 -16.73
C GLY A 53 -6.59 -15.87 -16.46
N TYR A 54 -6.32 -16.86 -15.61
CA TYR A 54 -4.96 -17.24 -15.21
C TYR A 54 -4.25 -18.12 -16.25
N ALA A 55 -4.31 -17.71 -17.52
CA ALA A 55 -3.72 -18.45 -18.64
C ALA A 55 -2.19 -18.43 -18.58
N ASN A 56 -1.59 -17.28 -18.29
CA ASN A 56 -0.15 -17.17 -18.08
C ASN A 56 0.21 -17.64 -16.65
N PRO A 57 1.15 -18.59 -16.48
CA PRO A 57 1.55 -19.08 -15.16
C PRO A 57 1.99 -17.99 -14.17
N ILE A 58 2.70 -16.95 -14.63
CA ILE A 58 3.17 -15.87 -13.73
C ILE A 58 2.02 -15.02 -13.21
N ASP A 59 0.89 -14.94 -13.92
CA ASP A 59 -0.27 -14.13 -13.51
C ASP A 59 -0.91 -14.66 -12.22
N ARG A 60 -0.69 -15.93 -11.88
CA ARG A 60 -1.17 -16.57 -10.64
C ARG A 60 -0.62 -15.90 -9.38
N ALA A 61 0.45 -15.11 -9.51
CA ALA A 61 0.97 -14.24 -8.45
C ALA A 61 -0.01 -13.14 -8.01
N PHE A 62 -0.94 -12.74 -8.89
CA PHE A 62 -1.87 -11.63 -8.67
C PHE A 62 -3.25 -12.13 -8.21
N PHE A 63 -3.77 -11.50 -7.16
CA PHE A 63 -5.06 -11.86 -6.56
C PHE A 63 -6.23 -11.37 -7.43
N PRO A 64 -7.40 -12.06 -7.38
CA PRO A 64 -8.45 -11.89 -8.38
C PRO A 64 -9.31 -10.63 -8.21
N GLY A 65 -9.26 -9.95 -7.06
CA GLY A 65 -10.18 -8.86 -6.73
C GLY A 65 -10.19 -7.72 -7.76
N LEU A 66 -9.01 -7.23 -8.16
CA LEU A 66 -8.93 -6.16 -9.16
C LEU A 66 -9.26 -6.65 -10.58
N PRO A 67 -8.71 -7.78 -11.08
CA PRO A 67 -9.12 -8.35 -12.36
C PRO A 67 -10.63 -8.57 -12.51
N LEU A 68 -11.32 -9.01 -11.45
CA LEU A 68 -12.77 -9.20 -11.47
C LEU A 68 -13.54 -7.88 -11.62
N LEU A 69 -13.08 -6.81 -10.94
CA LEU A 69 -13.67 -5.47 -11.11
C LEU A 69 -13.43 -4.91 -12.52
N LEU A 70 -12.22 -5.10 -13.07
CA LEU A 70 -11.90 -4.69 -14.44
C LEU A 70 -12.72 -5.48 -15.47
N ARG A 71 -12.88 -6.80 -15.27
CA ARG A 71 -13.74 -7.64 -16.10
C ARG A 71 -15.19 -7.15 -16.06
N ALA A 72 -15.73 -6.87 -14.88
CA ALA A 72 -17.10 -6.35 -14.74
C ALA A 72 -17.29 -5.01 -15.48
N ALA A 73 -16.35 -4.08 -15.34
CA ALA A 73 -16.39 -2.81 -16.08
C ALA A 73 -16.30 -3.02 -17.60
N HIS A 74 -15.43 -3.94 -18.04
CA HIS A 74 -15.28 -4.28 -19.44
C HIS A 74 -16.57 -4.91 -20.03
N THR A 75 -17.29 -5.74 -19.27
CA THR A 75 -18.57 -6.32 -19.74
C THR A 75 -19.67 -5.30 -20.01
N VAL A 76 -19.58 -4.10 -19.43
CA VAL A 76 -20.51 -3.00 -19.69
C VAL A 76 -19.93 -1.95 -20.64
N GLY A 77 -18.82 -2.27 -21.33
CA GLY A 77 -18.22 -1.44 -22.37
C GLY A 77 -17.26 -0.34 -21.90
N ILE A 78 -16.84 -0.36 -20.62
CA ILE A 78 -15.86 0.62 -20.11
C ILE A 78 -14.44 0.11 -20.39
N PRO A 79 -13.58 0.90 -21.06
CA PRO A 79 -12.17 0.53 -21.25
C PRO A 79 -11.46 0.26 -19.93
N MET A 80 -10.71 -0.83 -19.83
CA MET A 80 -10.11 -1.30 -18.58
C MET A 80 -9.17 -0.27 -17.93
N GLY A 81 -8.34 0.42 -18.72
CA GLY A 81 -7.49 1.51 -18.20
C GLY A 81 -8.30 2.64 -17.53
N LEU A 82 -9.43 3.05 -18.12
CA LEU A 82 -10.31 4.08 -17.54
C LEU A 82 -11.04 3.56 -16.29
N ALA A 83 -11.51 2.31 -16.32
CA ALA A 83 -12.10 1.66 -15.16
C ALA A 83 -11.11 1.60 -13.99
N GLY A 84 -9.86 1.24 -14.28
CA GLY A 84 -8.78 1.20 -13.30
C GLY A 84 -8.49 2.55 -12.65
N VAL A 85 -8.39 3.62 -13.45
CA VAL A 85 -8.24 5.00 -12.93
C VAL A 85 -9.43 5.40 -12.06
N GLY A 86 -10.66 5.09 -12.49
CA GLY A 86 -11.88 5.37 -11.73
C GLY A 86 -11.92 4.64 -10.39
N ILE A 87 -11.66 3.33 -10.39
CA ILE A 87 -11.59 2.49 -9.19
C ILE A 87 -10.51 3.02 -8.25
N ALA A 88 -9.30 3.29 -8.75
CA ALA A 88 -8.20 3.80 -7.95
C ALA A 88 -8.51 5.18 -7.36
N GLY A 89 -9.13 6.07 -8.15
CA GLY A 89 -9.60 7.38 -7.70
C GLY A 89 -10.59 7.29 -6.55
N ILE A 90 -11.66 6.49 -6.71
CA ILE A 90 -12.69 6.29 -5.68
C ILE A 90 -12.09 5.65 -4.43
N CYS A 91 -11.34 4.55 -4.58
CA CYS A 91 -10.75 3.86 -3.45
C CYS A 91 -9.72 4.72 -2.71
N SER A 92 -8.93 5.52 -3.41
CA SER A 92 -7.98 6.41 -2.75
C SER A 92 -8.67 7.55 -1.98
N ALA A 93 -9.81 8.05 -2.46
CA ALA A 93 -10.65 8.97 -1.70
C ALA A 93 -11.22 8.30 -0.43
N LEU A 94 -11.72 7.07 -0.55
CA LEU A 94 -12.21 6.29 0.59
C LEU A 94 -11.12 5.98 1.62
N ALA A 95 -9.90 5.66 1.17
CA ALA A 95 -8.73 5.43 2.02
C ALA A 95 -8.34 6.72 2.78
N ALA A 96 -8.28 7.86 2.09
CA ALA A 96 -8.01 9.15 2.71
C ALA A 96 -9.10 9.55 3.73
N TRP A 97 -10.37 9.21 3.45
CA TRP A 97 -11.46 9.43 4.39
C TRP A 97 -11.33 8.55 5.65
N ALA A 98 -10.93 7.28 5.51
CA ALA A 98 -10.61 6.43 6.66
C ALA A 98 -9.45 7.02 7.47
N LEU A 99 -8.38 7.49 6.82
CA LEU A 99 -7.26 8.15 7.49
C LEU A 99 -7.66 9.44 8.20
N LEU A 100 -8.56 10.23 7.61
CA LEU A 100 -9.10 11.43 8.25
C LEU A 100 -9.79 11.05 9.56
N ARG A 101 -10.56 9.96 9.59
CA ARG A 101 -11.18 9.45 10.82
C ARG A 101 -10.15 8.89 11.79
N LEU A 102 -9.10 8.23 11.30
CA LEU A 102 -8.09 7.57 12.13
C LEU A 102 -7.11 8.56 12.78
N GLY A 103 -6.57 9.51 12.02
CA GLY A 103 -5.47 10.40 12.43
C GLY A 103 -5.65 11.88 12.08
N GLY A 104 -6.80 12.28 11.52
CA GLY A 104 -7.08 13.67 11.19
C GLY A 104 -6.58 14.11 9.80
N PRO A 105 -6.81 15.39 9.44
CA PRO A 105 -6.58 15.89 8.08
C PRO A 105 -5.11 15.86 7.66
N VAL A 106 -4.17 16.06 8.58
CA VAL A 106 -2.72 16.03 8.27
C VAL A 106 -2.29 14.63 7.87
N ALA A 107 -2.68 13.59 8.63
CA ALA A 107 -2.34 12.20 8.32
C ALA A 107 -2.89 11.80 6.94
N ALA A 108 -4.17 12.12 6.67
CA ALA A 108 -4.78 11.86 5.38
C ALA A 108 -4.08 12.60 4.23
N SER A 109 -3.72 13.88 4.44
CA SER A 109 -3.05 14.69 3.41
C SER A 109 -1.65 14.16 3.10
N LEU A 110 -0.86 13.81 4.12
CA LEU A 110 0.49 13.27 3.90
C LEU A 110 0.47 11.96 3.12
N TRP A 111 -0.50 11.08 3.37
CA TRP A 111 -0.69 9.87 2.58
C TRP A 111 -1.01 10.16 1.11
N LEU A 112 -1.84 11.20 0.85
CA LEU A 112 -2.18 11.63 -0.50
C LEU A 112 -0.99 12.25 -1.27
N PHE A 113 0.07 12.63 -0.57
CA PHE A 113 1.32 13.13 -1.14
C PHE A 113 2.50 12.20 -0.85
N ALA A 114 2.23 10.92 -0.52
CA ALA A 114 3.27 9.93 -0.30
C ALA A 114 4.10 9.72 -1.59
N PRO A 115 5.38 9.33 -1.49
CA PRO A 115 6.27 9.25 -2.65
C PRO A 115 5.72 8.36 -3.77
N THR A 116 5.09 7.23 -3.44
CA THR A 116 4.59 6.27 -4.43
C THR A 116 3.10 6.41 -4.74
N THR A 117 2.49 7.59 -4.51
CA THR A 117 1.04 7.81 -4.70
C THR A 117 0.53 7.51 -6.11
N VAL A 118 1.39 7.45 -7.14
CA VAL A 118 1.01 7.04 -8.51
C VAL A 118 0.27 5.69 -8.53
N PHE A 119 0.61 4.74 -7.66
CA PHE A 119 -0.09 3.45 -7.54
C PHE A 119 -1.51 3.56 -6.98
N THR A 120 -1.93 4.76 -6.56
CA THR A 120 -3.30 5.07 -6.15
C THR A 120 -4.12 5.79 -7.22
N THR A 121 -3.56 5.98 -8.43
CA THR A 121 -4.21 6.65 -9.57
C THR A 121 -4.32 5.78 -10.82
N VAL A 122 -3.62 4.64 -10.87
CA VAL A 122 -3.66 3.68 -11.97
C VAL A 122 -4.29 2.36 -11.52
N ALA A 123 -4.51 1.41 -12.45
CA ALA A 123 -5.13 0.11 -12.22
C ALA A 123 -4.25 -0.85 -11.39
N TYR A 124 -3.95 -0.45 -10.16
CA TYR A 124 -3.13 -1.16 -9.19
C TYR A 124 -3.93 -1.49 -7.94
N THR A 125 -3.47 -2.48 -7.17
CA THR A 125 -4.20 -2.98 -6.00
C THR A 125 -4.03 -2.11 -4.76
N GLU A 126 -3.08 -1.18 -4.74
CA GLU A 126 -2.75 -0.31 -3.59
C GLU A 126 -3.96 0.51 -3.13
N ALA A 127 -4.64 1.21 -4.03
CA ALA A 127 -5.81 2.01 -3.68
C ALA A 127 -6.96 1.17 -3.10
N PRO A 128 -7.49 0.14 -3.79
CA PRO A 128 -8.58 -0.68 -3.25
C PRO A 128 -8.19 -1.43 -1.98
N PHE A 129 -6.95 -1.93 -1.89
CA PHE A 129 -6.45 -2.56 -0.68
C PHE A 129 -6.40 -1.58 0.49
N CYS A 130 -5.81 -0.39 0.32
CA CYS A 130 -5.73 0.63 1.37
C CYS A 130 -7.13 1.10 1.80
N ALA A 131 -8.07 1.27 0.87
CA ALA A 131 -9.45 1.62 1.19
C ALA A 131 -10.08 0.58 2.14
N ALA A 132 -10.03 -0.70 1.76
CA ALA A 132 -10.58 -1.78 2.54
C ALA A 132 -9.85 -1.94 3.88
N ALA A 133 -8.51 -1.92 3.90
CA ALA A 133 -7.70 -2.11 5.09
C ALA A 133 -7.86 -0.98 6.11
N PHE A 134 -7.86 0.28 5.67
CA PHE A 134 -7.96 1.41 6.59
C PHE A 134 -9.37 1.52 7.17
N TRP A 135 -10.41 1.25 6.36
CA TRP A 135 -11.76 1.13 6.89
C TRP A 135 -11.91 -0.07 7.81
N ALA A 136 -11.31 -1.23 7.52
CA ALA A 136 -11.34 -2.37 8.43
C ALA A 136 -10.78 -1.99 9.81
N TRP A 137 -9.65 -1.26 9.83
CA TRP A 137 -9.06 -0.75 11.06
C TRP A 137 -9.96 0.26 11.78
N GLU A 138 -10.55 1.20 11.04
CA GLU A 138 -11.44 2.20 11.59
C GLU A 138 -12.70 1.55 12.20
N ARG A 139 -13.30 0.57 11.52
CA ARG A 139 -14.44 -0.20 11.99
C ARG A 139 -14.11 -1.02 13.24
N ALA A 140 -12.94 -1.66 13.27
CA ALA A 140 -12.46 -2.38 14.45
C ALA A 140 -12.25 -1.44 15.65
N ARG A 141 -11.68 -0.24 15.42
CA ARG A 141 -11.53 0.81 16.44
C ARG A 141 -12.89 1.27 16.98
N SER A 142 -13.89 1.37 16.11
CA SER A 142 -15.28 1.66 16.48
C SER A 142 -16.06 0.44 16.97
N ARG A 143 -15.41 -0.71 17.22
CA ARG A 143 -16.01 -1.97 17.70
C ARG A 143 -17.05 -2.62 16.78
N HIS A 144 -17.09 -2.23 15.50
CA HIS A 144 -17.96 -2.85 14.48
C HIS A 144 -17.23 -4.02 13.81
N TRP A 145 -17.01 -5.11 14.57
CA TRP A 145 -16.14 -6.20 14.15
C TRP A 145 -16.63 -7.01 12.95
N GLY A 146 -17.94 -7.12 12.73
CA GLY A 146 -18.48 -7.73 11.51
C GLY A 146 -18.12 -6.94 10.25
N GLN A 147 -18.23 -5.60 10.30
CA GLN A 147 -17.79 -4.72 9.20
C GLN A 147 -16.28 -4.80 9.01
N ALA A 148 -15.51 -4.84 10.10
CA ALA A 148 -14.05 -4.99 10.03
C ALA A 148 -13.62 -6.30 9.36
N ALA A 149 -14.27 -7.41 9.70
CA ALA A 149 -14.03 -8.72 9.10
C ALA A 149 -14.38 -8.73 7.61
N LEU A 150 -15.55 -8.19 7.21
CA LEU A 150 -15.95 -8.09 5.81
C LEU A 150 -14.95 -7.27 4.99
N LEU A 151 -14.54 -6.11 5.50
CA LEU A 151 -13.56 -5.26 4.81
C LEU A 151 -12.17 -5.91 4.76
N THR A 152 -11.81 -6.71 5.76
CA THR A 152 -10.56 -7.50 5.73
C THR A 152 -10.62 -8.60 4.68
N ALA A 153 -11.78 -9.27 4.53
CA ALA A 153 -12.01 -10.24 3.46
C ALA A 153 -11.89 -9.59 2.07
N VAL A 154 -12.48 -8.40 1.89
CA VAL A 154 -12.32 -7.59 0.68
C VAL A 154 -10.84 -7.24 0.44
N ALA A 155 -10.10 -6.80 1.46
CA ALA A 155 -8.66 -6.52 1.34
C ALA A 155 -7.85 -7.77 0.91
N CYS A 156 -8.18 -8.95 1.45
CA CYS A 156 -7.56 -10.21 1.08
C CYS A 156 -7.78 -10.60 -0.39
N SER A 157 -8.88 -10.15 -1.01
CA SER A 157 -9.11 -10.39 -2.44
C SER A 157 -8.17 -9.62 -3.36
N PHE A 158 -7.47 -8.59 -2.86
CA PHE A 158 -6.57 -7.77 -3.66
C PHE A 158 -5.10 -8.12 -3.48
N ARG A 159 -4.68 -8.57 -2.29
CA ARG A 159 -3.26 -8.78 -1.96
C ARG A 159 -3.06 -9.81 -0.85
N VAL A 160 -1.93 -10.53 -0.92
CA VAL A 160 -1.44 -11.39 0.17
C VAL A 160 -1.22 -10.62 1.47
N SER A 161 -0.95 -9.31 1.39
CA SER A 161 -0.85 -8.42 2.56
C SER A 161 -2.09 -8.43 3.46
N GLY A 162 -3.25 -8.90 2.96
CA GLY A 162 -4.44 -9.15 3.76
C GLY A 162 -4.20 -10.14 4.90
N LEU A 163 -3.29 -11.11 4.74
CA LEU A 163 -2.89 -12.04 5.81
C LEU A 163 -2.30 -11.30 7.01
N PHE A 164 -1.45 -10.31 6.76
CA PHE A 164 -0.85 -9.49 7.82
C PHE A 164 -1.89 -8.60 8.49
N LEU A 165 -2.92 -8.17 7.74
CA LEU A 165 -4.02 -7.38 8.27
C LEU A 165 -4.88 -8.23 9.22
N ILE A 166 -5.17 -9.47 8.85
CA ILE A 166 -5.85 -10.45 9.71
C ILE A 166 -5.10 -10.61 11.03
N GLY A 167 -3.79 -10.86 10.99
CA GLY A 167 -2.96 -11.00 12.18
C GLY A 167 -2.96 -9.74 13.05
N ALA A 168 -2.81 -8.56 12.45
CA ALA A 168 -2.78 -7.29 13.16
C ALA A 168 -4.13 -6.94 13.80
N LEU A 169 -5.25 -7.16 13.11
CA LEU A 169 -6.59 -6.93 13.64
C LEU A 169 -7.01 -7.99 14.66
N GLY A 170 -6.57 -9.24 14.49
CA GLY A 170 -6.70 -10.28 15.51
C GLY A 170 -5.97 -9.89 16.80
N LEU A 171 -4.73 -9.42 16.68
CA LEU A 171 -3.98 -8.86 17.81
C LEU A 171 -4.67 -7.63 18.41
N TYR A 172 -5.25 -6.76 17.57
CA TYR A 172 -6.02 -5.61 18.03
C TYR A 172 -7.26 -6.04 18.84
N ALA A 173 -7.98 -7.06 18.38
CA ALA A 173 -9.14 -7.64 19.07
C ALA A 173 -8.72 -8.22 20.43
N LEU A 174 -7.65 -9.00 20.43
CA LEU A 174 -7.10 -9.62 21.63
C LEU A 174 -6.49 -8.60 22.59
N LEU A 175 -6.20 -7.37 22.21
CA LEU A 175 -5.67 -6.35 23.13
C LEU A 175 -6.69 -5.26 23.47
N GLN A 176 -7.94 -5.39 22.99
CA GLN A 176 -8.97 -4.37 23.17
C GLN A 176 -9.43 -4.30 24.64
N ARG A 177 -8.95 -3.29 25.37
CA ARG A 177 -9.30 -3.03 26.76
C ARG A 177 -10.81 -2.79 26.94
N GLY A 178 -11.33 -3.20 28.10
CA GLY A 178 -12.76 -3.08 28.44
C GLY A 178 -13.67 -4.04 27.68
N THR A 179 -13.12 -5.05 27.00
CA THR A 179 -13.88 -6.09 26.29
C THR A 179 -13.66 -7.44 26.98
N PRO A 180 -14.72 -8.20 27.33
CA PRO A 180 -14.59 -9.53 27.91
C PRO A 180 -13.75 -10.49 27.04
N ALA A 181 -13.05 -11.44 27.65
CA ALA A 181 -12.17 -12.38 26.94
C ALA A 181 -12.91 -13.17 25.84
N THR A 182 -14.13 -13.63 26.11
CA THR A 182 -14.98 -14.33 25.14
C THR A 182 -15.29 -13.48 23.91
N ARG A 183 -15.64 -12.20 24.10
CA ARG A 183 -15.88 -11.26 23.00
C ARG A 183 -14.60 -10.93 22.24
N ARG A 184 -13.46 -10.79 22.92
CA ARG A 184 -12.16 -10.60 22.27
C ARG A 184 -11.81 -11.77 21.35
N LEU A 185 -12.07 -13.00 21.82
CA LEU A 185 -11.84 -14.22 21.04
C LEU A 185 -12.79 -14.27 19.83
N LEU A 186 -14.09 -14.01 20.04
CA LEU A 186 -15.06 -13.92 18.94
C LEU A 186 -14.64 -12.90 17.87
N HIS A 187 -14.23 -11.69 18.28
CA HIS A 187 -13.78 -10.66 17.35
C HIS A 187 -12.53 -11.08 16.56
N ALA A 188 -11.57 -11.73 17.22
CA ALA A 188 -10.38 -12.28 16.55
C ALA A 188 -10.76 -13.40 15.56
N THR A 189 -11.67 -14.29 15.94
CA THR A 189 -12.20 -15.35 15.07
C THR A 189 -12.93 -14.77 13.86
N LEU A 190 -13.78 -13.76 14.04
CA LEU A 190 -14.50 -13.11 12.93
C LEU A 190 -13.54 -12.56 11.88
N VAL A 191 -12.46 -11.89 12.31
CA VAL A 191 -11.44 -11.39 11.38
C VAL A 191 -10.65 -12.55 10.76
N ALA A 192 -10.35 -13.62 11.51
CA ALA A 192 -9.67 -14.80 10.99
C ALA A 192 -10.46 -15.49 9.87
N LEU A 193 -11.79 -15.40 9.84
CA LEU A 193 -12.61 -15.91 8.74
C LEU A 193 -12.30 -15.23 7.39
N ALA A 194 -11.71 -14.02 7.38
CA ALA A 194 -11.24 -13.40 6.14
C ALA A 194 -10.13 -14.21 5.45
N ALA A 195 -9.42 -15.07 6.18
CA ALA A 195 -8.43 -15.98 5.61
C ALA A 195 -9.06 -16.98 4.62
N LEU A 196 -10.38 -17.22 4.71
CA LEU A 196 -11.10 -18.06 3.75
C LEU A 196 -11.04 -17.50 2.33
N VAL A 197 -10.90 -16.18 2.13
CA VAL A 197 -10.72 -15.59 0.79
C VAL A 197 -9.37 -15.98 0.20
N LEU A 198 -8.30 -15.92 1.02
CA LEU A 198 -6.96 -16.35 0.59
C LEU A 198 -6.94 -17.84 0.30
N PHE A 199 -7.56 -18.64 1.19
CA PHE A 199 -7.66 -20.09 1.03
C PHE A 199 -8.46 -20.47 -0.23
N ALA A 200 -9.60 -19.80 -0.48
CA ALA A 200 -10.40 -20.05 -1.68
C ALA A 200 -9.59 -19.77 -2.96
N TYR A 201 -8.77 -18.72 -2.97
CA TYR A 201 -7.90 -18.44 -4.11
C TYR A 201 -6.81 -19.51 -4.29
N VAL A 202 -6.14 -19.93 -3.22
CA VAL A 202 -5.15 -21.02 -3.27
C VAL A 202 -5.80 -22.34 -3.71
N ALA A 203 -6.98 -22.68 -3.20
CA ALA A 203 -7.73 -23.86 -3.59
C ALA A 203 -8.15 -23.81 -5.07
N TRP A 204 -8.55 -22.64 -5.56
CA TRP A 204 -8.82 -22.42 -6.98
C TRP A 204 -7.58 -22.64 -7.86
N LEU A 205 -6.42 -22.11 -7.45
CA LEU A 205 -5.16 -22.35 -8.14
C LEU A 205 -4.77 -23.83 -8.11
N HIS A 206 -4.98 -24.52 -6.99
CA HIS A 206 -4.75 -25.96 -6.89
C HIS A 206 -5.66 -26.73 -7.85
N HIS A 207 -6.94 -26.37 -7.95
CA HIS A 207 -7.85 -26.97 -8.94
C HIS A 207 -7.37 -26.75 -10.38
N LEU A 208 -6.82 -25.57 -10.68
CA LEU A 208 -6.34 -25.20 -12.02
C LEU A 208 -5.00 -25.86 -12.38
N THR A 209 -4.13 -26.11 -11.41
CA THR A 209 -2.72 -26.49 -11.66
C THR A 209 -2.29 -27.81 -11.07
N GLY A 210 -3.05 -28.37 -10.12
CA GLY A 210 -2.65 -29.50 -9.29
C GLY A 210 -1.66 -29.15 -8.15
N SER A 211 -1.15 -27.91 -8.04
CA SER A 211 -0.15 -27.52 -7.03
C SER A 211 -0.74 -26.58 -5.98
N TRP A 212 -0.56 -26.91 -4.69
CA TRP A 212 -0.85 -26.00 -3.57
C TRP A 212 0.13 -24.82 -3.49
N ASN A 213 1.29 -24.93 -4.18
CA ASN A 213 2.34 -23.91 -4.20
C ASN A 213 2.30 -23.02 -5.43
N ALA A 214 1.31 -23.17 -6.32
CA ALA A 214 1.22 -22.46 -7.60
C ALA A 214 1.37 -20.92 -7.48
N TRP A 215 0.85 -20.32 -6.39
CA TRP A 215 1.02 -18.89 -6.13
C TRP A 215 2.50 -18.52 -5.88
N PHE A 216 3.20 -19.33 -5.07
CA PHE A 216 4.60 -19.09 -4.73
C PHE A 216 5.52 -19.39 -5.91
N GLU A 217 5.24 -20.45 -6.67
CA GLU A 217 5.94 -20.79 -7.92
C GLU A 217 5.84 -19.64 -8.94
N ALA A 218 4.68 -18.98 -9.05
CA ALA A 218 4.50 -17.80 -9.90
C ALA A 218 5.32 -16.60 -9.41
N GLN A 219 5.38 -16.37 -8.10
CA GLN A 219 6.22 -15.32 -7.49
C GLN A 219 7.71 -15.56 -7.76
N GLN A 220 8.16 -16.81 -7.67
CA GLN A 220 9.55 -17.19 -7.92
C GLN A 220 9.92 -17.06 -9.40
N SER A 221 9.08 -17.55 -10.30
CA SER A 221 9.33 -17.50 -11.75
C SER A 221 9.23 -16.10 -12.34
N GLY A 222 8.27 -15.29 -11.89
CA GLY A 222 8.06 -13.94 -12.44
C GLY A 222 8.98 -12.87 -11.83
N TRP A 223 9.36 -12.99 -10.55
CA TRP A 223 10.06 -11.92 -9.82
C TRP A 223 11.26 -12.42 -8.99
N ASN A 224 11.70 -13.65 -9.22
CA ASN A 224 12.82 -14.29 -8.49
C ASN A 224 12.66 -14.22 -6.97
N ARG A 225 11.41 -14.29 -6.47
CA ARG A 225 11.15 -14.32 -5.04
C ARG A 225 11.45 -15.69 -4.47
N GLY A 226 12.43 -15.75 -3.59
CA GLY A 226 12.79 -16.92 -2.82
C GLY A 226 13.08 -16.54 -1.37
N PHE A 227 13.06 -17.54 -0.49
CA PHE A 227 13.41 -17.34 0.91
C PHE A 227 14.92 -17.16 1.07
N THR A 228 15.33 -16.05 1.68
CA THR A 228 16.72 -15.75 2.02
C THR A 228 16.81 -15.21 3.44
N LYS A 229 18.02 -15.19 4.01
CA LYS A 229 18.21 -14.57 5.33
C LYS A 229 18.19 -13.04 5.19
N PRO A 230 17.75 -12.29 6.22
CA PRO A 230 17.65 -10.82 6.16
C PRO A 230 18.91 -10.08 5.71
N TRP A 231 20.10 -10.55 6.10
CA TRP A 231 21.36 -9.92 5.71
C TRP A 231 21.77 -10.27 4.27
N GLU A 232 21.42 -11.45 3.77
CA GLU A 232 21.63 -11.84 2.36
C GLU A 232 20.72 -10.99 1.46
N ALA A 233 19.44 -10.83 1.82
CA ALA A 233 18.51 -9.96 1.12
C ALA A 233 19.00 -8.50 1.05
N LEU A 234 19.53 -7.98 2.17
CA LEU A 234 20.13 -6.64 2.22
C LEU A 234 21.34 -6.55 1.28
N GLN A 235 22.25 -7.53 1.31
CA GLN A 235 23.43 -7.56 0.44
C GLN A 235 23.04 -7.58 -1.05
N HIS A 236 22.13 -8.48 -1.44
CA HIS A 236 21.63 -8.55 -2.81
C HIS A 236 20.99 -7.23 -3.26
N THR A 237 20.26 -6.56 -2.36
CA THR A 237 19.60 -5.28 -2.66
C THR A 237 20.61 -4.15 -2.79
N LEU A 238 21.61 -4.08 -1.91
CA LEU A 238 22.70 -3.10 -1.99
C LEU A 238 23.55 -3.29 -3.25
N ASP A 239 23.78 -4.53 -3.65
CA ASP A 239 24.46 -4.83 -4.91
C ASP A 239 23.61 -4.41 -6.11
N ALA A 240 22.30 -4.67 -6.10
CA ALA A 240 21.36 -4.24 -7.13
C ALA A 240 21.18 -2.71 -7.20
N ALA A 241 21.43 -1.99 -6.10
CA ALA A 241 21.41 -0.53 -6.04
C ALA A 241 22.64 0.15 -6.68
N ARG A 242 23.62 -0.62 -7.19
CA ARG A 242 24.78 -0.06 -7.89
C ARG A 242 24.45 0.20 -9.36
N PRO A 243 24.65 1.42 -9.89
CA PRO A 243 24.41 1.73 -11.30
C PRO A 243 25.16 0.81 -12.27
N SER A 244 26.34 0.30 -11.89
CA SER A 244 27.13 -0.64 -12.70
C SER A 244 26.44 -1.97 -12.98
N LYS A 245 25.41 -2.35 -12.20
CA LYS A 245 24.59 -3.53 -12.47
C LYS A 245 23.54 -3.29 -13.56
N TRP A 246 23.26 -2.04 -13.89
CA TRP A 246 22.22 -1.65 -14.84
C TRP A 246 22.74 -0.57 -15.82
N PRO A 247 23.76 -0.86 -16.66
CA PRO A 247 24.38 0.15 -17.52
C PRO A 247 23.37 0.86 -18.44
N ASP A 248 22.40 0.10 -18.97
CA ASP A 248 21.38 0.62 -19.89
C ASP A 248 20.13 1.15 -19.18
N ARG A 249 20.00 0.93 -17.87
CA ARG A 249 18.80 1.25 -17.07
C ARG A 249 19.16 1.76 -15.67
N PRO A 250 19.88 2.88 -15.55
CA PRO A 250 20.38 3.37 -14.26
C PRO A 250 19.27 3.68 -13.24
N ALA A 251 18.05 3.99 -13.70
CA ALA A 251 16.90 4.22 -12.83
C ALA A 251 16.57 3.00 -11.93
N VAL A 252 16.82 1.78 -12.41
CA VAL A 252 16.61 0.54 -11.63
C VAL A 252 17.45 0.54 -10.36
N ALA A 253 18.72 0.97 -10.46
CA ALA A 253 19.61 1.10 -9.30
C ALA A 253 19.05 2.09 -8.26
N THR A 254 18.49 3.21 -8.74
CA THR A 254 17.84 4.19 -7.86
C THR A 254 16.61 3.61 -7.17
N VAL A 255 15.81 2.80 -7.88
CA VAL A 255 14.66 2.10 -7.28
C VAL A 255 15.10 1.19 -6.14
N PHE A 256 16.11 0.34 -6.35
CA PHE A 256 16.66 -0.51 -5.29
C PHE A 256 17.27 0.28 -4.12
N GLY A 257 17.93 1.41 -4.40
CA GLY A 257 18.38 2.34 -3.36
C GLY A 257 17.22 2.86 -2.52
N ALA A 258 16.09 3.21 -3.16
CA ALA A 258 14.88 3.62 -2.46
C ALA A 258 14.23 2.46 -1.68
N GLU A 259 14.31 1.21 -2.14
CA GLU A 259 13.82 0.04 -1.38
C GLU A 259 14.54 -0.08 -0.04
N VAL A 260 15.86 0.16 0.01
CA VAL A 260 16.64 0.19 1.26
C VAL A 260 16.15 1.30 2.19
N VAL A 261 15.88 2.50 1.66
CA VAL A 261 15.33 3.62 2.46
C VAL A 261 13.95 3.26 3.01
N SER A 262 13.06 2.72 2.18
CA SER A 262 11.72 2.29 2.58
C SER A 262 11.77 1.19 3.65
N MET A 263 12.72 0.27 3.53
CA MET A 263 12.96 -0.78 4.52
C MET A 263 13.44 -0.21 5.86
N ALA A 264 14.34 0.78 5.83
CA ALA A 264 14.77 1.50 7.03
C ALA A 264 13.62 2.27 7.69
N VAL A 265 12.74 2.91 6.90
CA VAL A 265 11.52 3.57 7.39
C VAL A 265 10.58 2.56 8.06
N GLY A 266 10.29 1.44 7.41
CA GLY A 266 9.42 0.39 7.97
C GLY A 266 9.96 -0.23 9.26
N THR A 267 11.27 -0.50 9.29
CA THR A 267 11.95 -1.05 10.48
C THR A 267 11.91 -0.05 11.64
N SER A 268 12.26 1.21 11.37
CA SER A 268 12.23 2.29 12.38
C SER A 268 10.82 2.51 12.91
N LEU A 269 9.82 2.53 12.01
CA LEU A 269 8.41 2.63 12.36
C LEU A 269 7.98 1.47 13.27
N SER A 270 8.36 0.24 12.94
CA SER A 270 8.05 -0.94 13.75
C SER A 270 8.62 -0.82 15.16
N VAL A 271 9.89 -0.40 15.29
CA VAL A 271 10.54 -0.17 16.60
C VAL A 271 9.82 0.93 17.38
N VAL A 272 9.52 2.07 16.76
CA VAL A 272 8.79 3.17 17.41
C VAL A 272 7.41 2.71 17.91
N LEU A 273 6.68 1.92 17.11
CA LEU A 273 5.36 1.40 17.49
C LEU A 273 5.46 0.39 18.65
N LEU A 274 6.48 -0.46 18.68
CA LEU A 274 6.75 -1.39 19.79
C LEU A 274 7.07 -0.62 21.08
N VAL A 275 7.98 0.36 21.02
CA VAL A 275 8.36 1.20 22.17
C VAL A 275 7.14 1.96 22.70
N ARG A 276 6.27 2.46 21.80
CA ARG A 276 5.00 3.11 22.17
C ARG A 276 3.88 2.13 22.54
N ARG A 277 4.16 0.82 22.65
CA ARG A 277 3.21 -0.25 23.00
C ARG A 277 1.97 -0.30 22.10
N ARG A 278 2.11 0.11 20.83
CA ARG A 278 1.06 0.02 19.80
C ARG A 278 1.14 -1.33 19.09
N TRP A 279 1.06 -2.42 19.86
CA TRP A 279 1.36 -3.79 19.42
C TRP A 279 0.68 -4.21 18.12
N ALA A 280 -0.61 -3.92 17.94
CA ALA A 280 -1.33 -4.24 16.71
C ALA A 280 -0.75 -3.50 15.48
N GLN A 281 -0.45 -2.21 15.61
CA GLN A 281 0.16 -1.43 14.54
C GLN A 281 1.60 -1.87 14.28
N ALA A 282 2.34 -2.23 15.34
CA ALA A 282 3.67 -2.80 15.21
C ALA A 282 3.64 -4.15 14.48
N GLY A 283 2.67 -5.02 14.79
CA GLY A 283 2.47 -6.28 14.06
C GLY A 283 2.12 -6.06 12.59
N TRP A 284 1.27 -5.07 12.29
CA TRP A 284 0.92 -4.70 10.92
C TRP A 284 2.13 -4.33 10.06
N VAL A 285 3.01 -3.46 10.57
CA VAL A 285 4.20 -3.00 9.84
C VAL A 285 5.33 -4.03 9.94
N GLY A 286 5.60 -4.55 11.13
CA GLY A 286 6.75 -5.40 11.43
C GLY A 286 6.71 -6.75 10.72
N VAL A 287 5.55 -7.39 10.61
CA VAL A 287 5.43 -8.66 9.86
C VAL A 287 5.66 -8.44 8.36
N GLN A 288 5.21 -7.31 7.80
CA GLN A 288 5.49 -6.95 6.40
C GLN A 288 6.98 -6.70 6.18
N VAL A 289 7.60 -5.89 7.05
CA VAL A 289 9.05 -5.64 7.04
C VAL A 289 9.81 -6.97 7.11
N PHE A 290 9.43 -7.86 8.02
CA PHE A 290 10.05 -9.18 8.13
C PHE A 290 9.90 -10.00 6.84
N ALA A 291 8.69 -10.05 6.27
CA ALA A 291 8.43 -10.77 5.02
C ALA A 291 9.27 -10.23 3.84
N PHE A 292 9.43 -8.90 3.75
CA PHE A 292 10.32 -8.28 2.75
C PHE A 292 11.80 -8.55 3.05
N ALA A 293 12.18 -8.60 4.33
CA ALA A 293 13.54 -8.92 4.73
C ALA A 293 13.95 -10.34 4.32
N THR A 294 13.01 -11.27 4.29
CA THR A 294 13.28 -12.68 3.98
C THR A 294 13.05 -13.06 2.51
N SER A 295 13.06 -12.07 1.62
CA SER A 295 12.93 -12.24 0.17
C SER A 295 14.28 -11.98 -0.51
N TRP A 296 14.56 -12.64 -1.64
CA TRP A 296 15.83 -12.53 -2.36
C TRP A 296 16.36 -11.09 -2.51
N TRP A 297 15.48 -10.15 -2.88
CA TRP A 297 15.68 -8.70 -2.77
C TRP A 297 14.61 -8.08 -1.89
N PHE A 298 14.91 -6.89 -1.36
CA PHE A 298 13.87 -5.94 -0.98
C PHE A 298 13.19 -5.48 -2.27
N MET A 299 11.94 -5.92 -2.46
CA MET A 299 11.17 -5.64 -3.67
C MET A 299 9.75 -5.27 -3.29
N SER A 300 9.22 -4.26 -3.95
CA SER A 300 7.90 -3.65 -3.69
C SER A 300 7.74 -3.02 -2.29
N VAL A 301 8.81 -2.78 -1.53
CA VAL A 301 8.78 -2.10 -0.22
C VAL A 301 8.42 -0.63 -0.40
N ASN A 302 8.92 0.02 -1.46
CA ASN A 302 8.54 1.38 -1.86
C ASN A 302 7.03 1.56 -1.98
N ARG A 303 6.33 0.54 -2.52
CA ARG A 303 4.86 0.51 -2.62
C ARG A 303 4.21 0.21 -1.28
N ALA A 304 4.81 -0.69 -0.49
CA ALA A 304 4.32 -1.06 0.84
C ALA A 304 4.23 0.11 1.82
N VAL A 305 5.03 1.17 1.64
CA VAL A 305 4.94 2.42 2.44
C VAL A 305 3.53 3.00 2.43
N LEU A 306 2.79 2.90 1.31
CA LEU A 306 1.40 3.36 1.23
C LEU A 306 0.46 2.60 2.18
N LEU A 307 0.75 1.32 2.46
CA LEU A 307 -0.06 0.44 3.28
C LEU A 307 0.19 0.68 4.78
N TRP A 308 1.33 1.26 5.14
CA TRP A 308 1.72 1.52 6.53
C TRP A 308 1.04 2.76 7.10
N PHE A 309 -0.30 2.72 7.22
CA PHE A 309 -1.07 3.82 7.81
C PHE A 309 -0.55 4.35 9.14
N PRO A 310 0.05 3.54 10.06
CA PRO A 310 0.62 4.07 11.29
C PRO A 310 1.69 5.15 11.07
N LEU A 311 2.42 5.11 9.95
CA LEU A 311 3.39 6.15 9.57
C LEU A 311 2.72 7.52 9.51
N TRP A 312 1.62 7.60 8.76
CA TRP A 312 0.86 8.83 8.55
C TRP A 312 0.15 9.28 9.81
N LEU A 313 -0.34 8.34 10.63
CA LEU A 313 -0.91 8.65 11.95
C LEU A 313 0.14 9.28 12.87
N LEU A 314 1.35 8.73 12.96
CA LEU A 314 2.42 9.29 13.78
C LEU A 314 2.87 10.67 13.29
N ALA A 315 2.94 10.88 11.97
CA ALA A 315 3.24 12.20 11.41
C ALA A 315 2.13 13.22 11.72
N GLY A 316 0.86 12.82 11.65
CA GLY A 316 -0.28 13.64 12.04
C GLY A 316 -0.31 13.96 13.54
N GLU A 317 0.01 12.99 14.39
CA GLU A 317 0.18 13.18 15.83
C GLU A 317 1.32 14.15 16.15
N LEU A 318 2.46 14.03 15.45
CA LEU A 318 3.60 14.93 15.61
C LEU A 318 3.23 16.37 15.24
N ALA A 319 2.49 16.58 14.15
CA ALA A 319 2.02 17.91 13.76
C ALA A 319 1.02 18.51 14.77
N ARG A 320 0.19 17.67 15.39
CA ARG A 320 -0.86 18.09 16.32
C ARG A 320 -0.34 18.37 17.72
N PHE A 321 0.50 17.47 18.25
CA PHE A 321 0.92 17.46 19.65
C PHE A 321 2.39 17.86 19.84
N GLY A 322 3.22 17.81 18.80
CA GLY A 322 4.66 17.99 18.91
C GLY A 322 5.36 16.81 19.58
N TRP A 323 6.60 17.01 20.03
CA TRP A 323 7.46 15.98 20.63
C TRP A 323 7.16 15.68 22.12
N GLY A 324 6.02 16.10 22.66
CA GLY A 324 5.67 15.92 24.08
C GLY A 324 4.28 16.45 24.47
N PRO A 325 3.88 16.35 25.75
CA PRO A 325 2.60 16.88 26.23
C PRO A 325 2.52 18.40 26.02
N ALA A 326 1.35 18.89 25.63
CA ALA A 326 1.11 20.32 25.41
C ALA A 326 1.23 21.11 26.72
N ARG A 327 2.43 21.62 27.01
CA ARG A 327 2.71 22.60 28.06
C ARG A 327 3.08 23.94 27.42
N PRO A 328 2.73 25.09 28.02
CA PRO A 328 3.02 26.42 27.46
C PRO A 328 4.50 26.64 27.11
N ALA A 329 5.41 26.05 27.88
CA ALA A 329 6.87 26.09 27.68
C ALA A 329 7.39 25.31 26.45
N HIS A 330 6.52 24.78 25.59
CA HIS A 330 6.88 23.95 24.42
C HIS A 330 6.36 24.48 23.08
N GLN A 331 5.90 25.74 23.01
CA GLN A 331 5.45 26.36 21.74
C GLN A 331 6.52 26.28 20.64
N GLY A 332 7.78 26.57 20.94
CA GLY A 332 8.89 26.43 19.97
C GLY A 332 9.08 25.00 19.44
N LYS A 333 8.93 23.98 20.31
CA LYS A 333 9.00 22.57 19.90
C LYS A 333 7.81 22.15 19.03
N GLN A 334 6.63 22.73 19.26
CA GLN A 334 5.44 22.49 18.43
C GLN A 334 5.57 23.14 17.05
N VAL A 335 6.09 24.37 16.99
CA VAL A 335 6.39 25.03 15.70
C VAL A 335 7.42 24.22 14.93
N ALA A 336 8.53 23.83 15.55
CA ALA A 336 9.55 22.99 14.91
C ALA A 336 8.98 21.66 14.39
N ALA A 337 8.12 20.98 15.15
CA ALA A 337 7.46 19.76 14.72
C ALA A 337 6.55 19.97 13.51
N ARG A 338 5.75 21.05 13.49
CA ARG A 338 4.89 21.40 12.35
C ARG A 338 5.71 21.75 11.12
N THR A 339 6.78 22.52 11.28
CA THR A 339 7.71 22.84 10.19
C THR A 339 8.34 21.57 9.63
N ALA A 340 8.82 20.66 10.49
CA ALA A 340 9.39 19.39 10.03
C ALA A 340 8.38 18.55 9.24
N VAL A 341 7.13 18.46 9.70
CA VAL A 341 6.06 17.75 8.97
C VAL A 341 5.72 18.44 7.65
N ALA A 342 5.70 19.77 7.61
CA ALA A 342 5.46 20.52 6.38
C ALA A 342 6.60 20.33 5.37
N VAL A 343 7.85 20.43 5.81
CA VAL A 343 9.03 20.16 4.98
C VAL A 343 9.01 18.73 4.45
N PHE A 344 8.69 17.75 5.30
CA PHE A 344 8.50 16.36 4.89
C PHE A 344 7.41 16.22 3.82
N GLY A 345 6.25 16.87 4.00
CA GLY A 345 5.17 16.85 3.01
C GLY A 345 5.58 17.45 1.66
N VAL A 346 6.29 18.58 1.66
CA VAL A 346 6.80 19.21 0.42
C VAL A 346 7.85 18.33 -0.26
N ALA A 347 8.82 17.80 0.49
CA ALA A 347 9.83 16.89 -0.03
C ALA A 347 9.18 15.62 -0.62
N SER A 348 8.21 15.05 0.10
CA SER A 348 7.45 13.89 -0.35
C SER A 348 6.68 14.17 -1.65
N ALA A 349 6.08 15.36 -1.81
CA ALA A 349 5.43 15.76 -3.06
C ALA A 349 6.43 15.89 -4.24
N GLY A 350 7.64 16.38 -4.00
CA GLY A 350 8.71 16.41 -5.02
C GLY A 350 9.13 15.00 -5.45
N VAL A 351 9.37 14.11 -4.49
CA VAL A 351 9.69 12.70 -4.77
C VAL A 351 8.52 11.99 -5.45
N MET A 352 7.28 12.35 -5.12
CA MET A 352 6.08 11.84 -5.77
C MET A 352 6.01 12.19 -7.26
N VAL A 353 6.35 13.42 -7.63
CA VAL A 353 6.47 13.83 -9.05
C VAL A 353 7.54 13.01 -9.76
N TRP A 354 8.70 12.83 -9.12
CA TRP A 354 9.77 12.03 -9.69
C TRP A 354 9.34 10.57 -9.89
N TRP A 355 8.68 9.95 -8.90
CA TRP A 355 8.18 8.58 -9.04
C TRP A 355 7.14 8.42 -10.14
N ALA A 356 6.20 9.37 -10.24
CA ALA A 356 5.21 9.38 -11.31
C ALA A 356 5.88 9.47 -12.68
N TRP A 357 6.91 10.32 -12.81
CA TRP A 357 7.71 10.40 -14.03
C TRP A 357 8.36 9.06 -14.37
N GLN A 358 9.07 8.43 -13.43
CA GLN A 358 9.72 7.12 -13.66
C GLN A 358 8.70 6.03 -14.05
N PHE A 359 7.52 6.05 -13.42
CA PHE A 359 6.44 5.11 -13.73
C PHE A 359 5.94 5.28 -15.16
N PHE A 360 5.58 6.51 -15.56
CA PHE A 360 4.98 6.77 -16.88
C PHE A 360 5.99 6.67 -18.04
N THR A 361 7.28 6.92 -17.80
CA THR A 361 8.32 6.77 -18.83
C THR A 361 8.77 5.33 -19.06
N GLY A 362 8.34 4.38 -18.25
CA GLY A 362 8.81 3.00 -18.37
C GLY A 362 10.15 2.73 -17.66
N ALA A 363 10.57 3.60 -16.75
CA ALA A 363 11.85 3.50 -16.03
C ALA A 363 11.72 2.91 -14.59
N TRP A 364 10.50 2.62 -14.14
CA TRP A 364 10.23 1.91 -12.88
C TRP A 364 10.70 0.44 -12.91
N ALA A 365 10.93 -0.20 -11.76
CA ALA A 365 11.50 -1.56 -11.73
C ALA A 365 11.23 -2.38 -10.46
N SER A 366 10.10 -2.18 -9.75
CA SER A 366 9.83 -2.80 -8.43
C SER A 366 8.40 -3.30 -8.19
#